data_AF-A1D7X2-F1
#
_entry.id   AF-A1D7X2-F1
#
_cell.length_a   1.000
_cell.length_b   1.000
_cell.length_c   1.000
_cell.angle_alpha   90.00
_cell.angle_beta   90.00
_cell.angle_gamma   90.00
#
_symmetry.space_group_name_H-M   'P 1'
#
loop_
_entity.id
_entity.type
_entity.pdbx_description
1 polymer ?
#
loop_
_entity_poly.entity_id
_entity_poly.type
_entity_poly.pdbx_seq_one_letter_code
_entity_poly.pdbx_strand_id
1 'polypeptide(L)'
;MYPSTSLAGLAYALLLLTSPSHTDATTNSQSSEECTHPPLNSCNFYAQCLESRYHCGQSGYPIGFGQKFCEKSLVWRPKMSASGQEWITKTMLCLQEELVPFTNGPEPQTCSELKQYALRTHAECYVRSGVCTLPIEDWGKILEIVGPALISEPENFKSAFETAGDCVKLYIWLLGKIFHRSTSSLDVNEFLQPPGGARIGDWEGWTGSRQPVDLTYI
;
A
#
# COMPACT_ATOMS: atom_id res chain seq x y z
N MET A 1 73.63 60.08 -14.48
CA MET A 1 73.11 60.31 -13.11
C MET A 1 71.66 59.85 -13.08
N TYR A 2 71.38 58.77 -12.35
CA TYR A 2 70.04 58.24 -12.09
C TYR A 2 69.35 59.00 -10.95
N PRO A 3 68.01 58.99 -10.91
CA PRO A 3 67.32 58.41 -9.73
C PRO A 3 66.28 57.34 -10.18
N SER A 4 66.14 56.19 -9.49
CA SER A 4 65.25 55.97 -8.31
C SER A 4 63.81 56.42 -8.60
N THR A 5 62.75 55.61 -8.62
CA THR A 5 62.28 54.52 -7.74
C THR A 5 61.01 53.89 -8.37
N SER A 6 60.79 52.56 -8.28
CA SER A 6 59.78 51.90 -7.40
C SER A 6 58.54 51.31 -8.11
N LEU A 7 58.52 49.97 -8.12
CA LEU A 7 57.46 49.01 -7.78
C LEU A 7 56.09 48.96 -8.51
N ALA A 8 55.64 47.69 -8.58
CA ALA A 8 54.30 47.15 -8.91
C ALA A 8 53.96 47.10 -10.42
N GLY A 9 53.88 45.96 -11.10
CA GLY A 9 53.72 44.57 -10.66
C GLY A 9 52.24 44.22 -10.51
N LEU A 10 51.57 43.83 -11.60
CA LEU A 10 50.38 42.98 -11.57
C LEU A 10 50.36 42.10 -12.84
N ALA A 11 50.61 40.80 -12.62
CA ALA A 11 50.39 39.75 -13.59
C ALA A 11 48.90 39.37 -13.58
N TYR A 12 48.26 39.38 -14.75
CA TYR A 12 46.91 38.86 -14.91
C TYR A 12 46.97 37.32 -14.98
N ALA A 13 46.49 36.66 -13.93
CA ALA A 13 46.27 35.22 -13.91
C ALA A 13 44.92 34.90 -14.59
N LEU A 14 44.97 34.10 -15.66
CA LEU A 14 43.81 33.47 -16.27
C LEU A 14 43.24 32.39 -15.33
N LEU A 15 42.05 32.64 -14.77
CA LEU A 15 41.26 31.63 -14.06
C LEU A 15 40.52 30.75 -15.07
N LEU A 16 41.03 29.53 -15.28
CA LEU A 16 40.27 28.44 -15.89
C LEU A 16 39.20 27.97 -14.90
N LEU A 17 37.93 28.21 -15.22
CA LEU A 17 36.80 27.62 -14.52
C LEU A 17 36.70 26.14 -14.91
N THR A 18 37.38 25.27 -14.15
CA THR A 18 37.05 23.85 -14.13
C THR A 18 35.91 23.64 -13.13
N SER A 19 34.70 23.42 -13.62
CA SER A 19 33.58 22.96 -12.78
C SER A 19 33.91 21.58 -12.18
N PRO A 20 33.62 21.34 -10.90
CA PRO A 20 33.69 19.99 -10.35
C PRO A 20 32.52 19.17 -10.88
N SER A 21 32.83 18.07 -11.57
CA SER A 21 31.87 17.01 -11.88
C SER A 21 31.46 16.36 -10.56
N HIS A 22 30.32 16.76 -9.99
CA HIS A 22 29.66 15.99 -8.94
C HIS A 22 29.08 14.72 -9.58
N THR A 23 29.76 13.60 -9.38
CA THR A 23 29.18 12.26 -9.60
C THR A 23 28.11 12.01 -8.54
N ASP A 24 26.85 11.91 -8.98
CA ASP A 24 25.69 11.52 -8.17
C ASP A 24 25.84 10.10 -7.61
N ALA A 25 26.34 10.00 -6.38
CA ALA A 25 26.25 8.79 -5.55
C ALA A 25 24.89 8.69 -4.81
N THR A 26 24.04 9.72 -4.92
CA THR A 26 22.79 9.85 -4.16
C THR A 26 21.67 8.95 -4.69
N THR A 27 21.64 8.68 -5.99
CA THR A 27 20.54 7.94 -6.64
C THR A 27 20.50 6.46 -6.26
N ASN A 28 21.65 5.84 -6.01
CA ASN A 28 21.72 4.41 -5.67
C ASN A 28 21.44 4.13 -4.19
N SER A 29 21.64 5.12 -3.31
CA SER A 29 21.32 5.03 -1.88
C SER A 29 19.83 5.21 -1.62
N GLN A 30 19.18 6.13 -2.34
CA GLN A 30 17.75 6.44 -2.17
C GLN A 30 16.86 5.30 -2.69
N SER A 31 17.19 4.70 -3.84
CA SER A 31 16.44 3.55 -4.36
C SER A 31 16.49 2.34 -3.41
N SER A 32 17.66 2.05 -2.82
CA SER A 32 17.81 0.95 -1.86
C SER A 32 16.99 1.15 -0.58
N GLU A 33 16.84 2.40 -0.11
CA GLU A 33 16.05 2.72 1.08
C GLU A 33 14.56 2.57 0.79
N GLU A 34 14.06 3.08 -0.34
CA GLU A 34 12.64 2.92 -0.75
C GLU A 34 12.22 1.44 -0.88
N CYS A 35 13.16 0.56 -1.27
CA CYS A 35 12.89 -0.87 -1.41
C CYS A 35 12.84 -1.64 -0.08
N THR A 36 13.31 -1.03 1.01
CA THR A 36 13.28 -1.62 2.36
C THR A 36 12.28 -0.90 3.27
N HIS A 37 12.10 0.41 3.06
CA HIS A 37 11.19 1.29 3.79
C HIS A 37 10.43 2.15 2.78
N PRO A 38 9.32 1.63 2.20
CA PRO A 38 8.56 2.34 1.19
C PRO A 38 8.01 3.67 1.75
N PRO A 39 8.22 4.80 1.06
CA PRO A 39 7.73 6.09 1.56
C PRO A 39 6.21 6.21 1.41
N LEU A 40 5.60 6.88 2.39
CA LEU A 40 4.16 7.18 2.35
C LEU A 40 3.77 7.88 1.05
N ASN A 41 2.64 7.47 0.48
CA ASN A 41 2.06 8.10 -0.70
C ASN A 41 2.96 8.10 -1.95
N SER A 42 3.94 7.20 -2.04
CA SER A 42 4.73 6.97 -3.24
C SER A 42 4.27 5.71 -3.95
N CYS A 43 4.44 5.67 -5.26
CA CYS A 43 4.23 4.46 -6.08
C CYS A 43 5.54 3.93 -6.69
N ASN A 44 6.68 4.59 -6.40
CA ASN A 44 7.98 4.25 -6.97
C ASN A 44 8.42 2.82 -6.65
N PHE A 45 8.05 2.32 -5.47
CA PHE A 45 8.35 0.95 -5.01
C PHE A 45 8.08 -0.11 -6.09
N TYR A 46 6.98 0.01 -6.81
CA TYR A 46 6.60 -0.97 -7.83
C TYR A 46 7.57 -0.98 -9.02
N ALA A 47 7.96 0.18 -9.56
CA ALA A 47 8.88 0.27 -10.69
C ALA A 47 10.35 0.09 -10.27
N GLN A 48 10.75 0.78 -9.22
CA GLN A 48 12.15 0.88 -8.81
C GLN A 48 12.64 -0.35 -8.03
N CYS A 49 11.73 -1.07 -7.37
CA CYS A 49 12.10 -2.23 -6.55
C CYS A 49 11.63 -3.54 -7.15
N LEU A 50 10.32 -3.70 -7.36
CA LEU A 50 9.77 -4.96 -7.84
C LEU A 50 10.04 -5.16 -9.33
N GLU A 51 9.70 -4.19 -10.19
CA GLU A 51 9.89 -4.36 -11.64
C GLU A 51 11.37 -4.41 -12.03
N SER A 52 12.22 -3.62 -11.35
CA SER A 52 13.67 -3.63 -11.57
C SER A 52 14.31 -4.98 -11.24
N ARG A 53 13.65 -5.82 -10.43
CA ARG A 53 14.09 -7.17 -10.08
C ARG A 53 13.43 -8.27 -10.91
N TYR A 54 12.12 -8.19 -11.10
CA TYR A 54 11.33 -9.26 -11.70
C TYR A 54 11.12 -9.11 -13.21
N HIS A 55 11.20 -7.89 -13.75
CA HIS A 55 11.01 -7.59 -15.17
C HIS A 55 9.73 -8.20 -15.77
N CYS A 56 8.60 -8.12 -15.04
CA CYS A 56 7.35 -8.75 -15.45
C CYS A 56 6.64 -8.00 -16.59
N GLY A 57 7.03 -6.76 -16.85
CA GLY A 57 6.48 -5.90 -17.90
C GLY A 57 5.08 -5.38 -17.60
N GLN A 58 4.46 -4.78 -18.62
CA GLN A 58 3.19 -4.05 -18.52
C GLN A 58 1.99 -4.94 -18.17
N SER A 59 2.06 -6.25 -18.41
CA SER A 59 1.05 -7.23 -18.00
C SER A 59 1.33 -7.85 -16.63
N GLY A 60 2.52 -7.60 -16.08
CA GLY A 60 2.97 -8.10 -14.79
C GLY A 60 2.34 -7.37 -13.61
N TYR A 61 2.43 -7.98 -12.42
CA TYR A 61 1.90 -7.37 -11.21
C TYR A 61 2.54 -6.01 -10.89
N PRO A 62 3.88 -5.82 -10.89
CA PRO A 62 4.48 -4.56 -10.46
C PRO A 62 3.91 -3.35 -11.21
N ILE A 63 3.91 -3.39 -12.55
CA ILE A 63 3.47 -2.26 -13.37
C ILE A 63 1.98 -2.32 -13.70
N GLY A 64 1.53 -3.43 -14.29
CA GLY A 64 0.18 -3.59 -14.83
C GLY A 64 -0.92 -3.56 -13.75
N PHE A 65 -0.55 -3.80 -12.50
CA PHE A 65 -1.48 -3.83 -11.38
C PHE A 65 -1.05 -2.91 -10.23
N GLY A 66 0.04 -3.23 -9.53
CA GLY A 66 0.49 -2.54 -8.32
C GLY A 66 0.64 -1.04 -8.52
N GLN A 67 1.51 -0.62 -9.44
CA GLN A 67 1.72 0.79 -9.76
C GLN A 67 0.43 1.46 -10.27
N LYS A 68 -0.26 0.83 -11.22
CA LYS A 68 -1.50 1.35 -11.81
C LYS A 68 -2.56 1.69 -10.75
N PHE A 69 -2.83 0.78 -9.82
CA PHE A 69 -3.83 1.00 -8.77
C PHE A 69 -3.32 1.91 -7.64
N CYS A 70 -2.02 1.90 -7.37
CA CYS A 70 -1.37 2.85 -6.47
C CYS A 70 -1.56 4.31 -6.96
N GLU A 71 -1.24 4.58 -8.23
CA GLU A 71 -1.39 5.92 -8.83
C GLU A 71 -2.86 6.34 -8.89
N LYS A 72 -3.75 5.41 -9.24
CA LYS A 72 -5.20 5.66 -9.19
C LYS A 72 -5.65 6.02 -7.78
N SER A 73 -5.12 5.37 -6.75
CA SER A 73 -5.44 5.67 -5.35
C SER A 73 -4.99 7.07 -4.96
N LEU A 74 -3.81 7.52 -5.41
CA LEU A 74 -3.35 8.90 -5.20
C LEU A 74 -4.26 9.95 -5.84
N VAL A 75 -4.79 9.66 -7.04
CA VAL A 75 -5.76 10.55 -7.73
C VAL A 75 -7.07 10.67 -6.94
N TRP A 76 -7.50 9.58 -6.29
CA TRP A 76 -8.75 9.56 -5.53
C TRP A 76 -8.60 10.06 -4.09
N ARG A 77 -7.41 9.94 -3.48
CA ARG A 77 -7.12 10.39 -2.11
C ARG A 77 -7.72 11.76 -1.78
N PRO A 78 -7.44 12.86 -2.51
CA PRO A 78 -7.99 14.18 -2.17
C PRO A 78 -9.52 14.29 -2.27
N LYS A 79 -10.20 13.31 -2.88
CA LYS A 79 -11.67 13.24 -3.00
C LYS A 79 -12.32 12.45 -1.87
N MET A 80 -11.53 11.76 -1.04
CA MET A 80 -12.01 11.00 0.11
C MET A 80 -12.32 11.92 1.30
N SER A 81 -13.10 11.43 2.25
CA SER A 81 -13.17 12.07 3.58
C SER A 81 -11.80 12.12 4.26
N ALA A 82 -11.68 12.81 5.39
CA ALA A 82 -10.42 12.85 6.14
C ALA A 82 -9.94 11.44 6.56
N SER A 83 -10.86 10.58 7.04
CA SER A 83 -10.52 9.20 7.39
C SER A 83 -10.25 8.34 6.15
N GLY A 84 -10.92 8.60 5.03
CA GLY A 84 -10.64 7.93 3.76
C GLY A 84 -9.28 8.30 3.16
N GLN A 85 -8.83 9.55 3.34
CA GLN A 85 -7.48 9.97 2.95
C GLN A 85 -6.42 9.21 3.74
N GLU A 86 -6.60 9.12 5.06
CA GLU A 86 -5.72 8.36 5.95
C GLU A 86 -5.73 6.87 5.60
N TRP A 87 -6.91 6.30 5.33
CA TRP A 87 -7.06 4.90 4.92
C TRP A 87 -6.31 4.58 3.62
N ILE A 88 -6.41 5.45 2.59
CA ILE A 88 -5.63 5.26 1.35
C ILE A 88 -4.14 5.28 1.66
N THR A 89 -3.65 6.25 2.43
CA THR A 89 -2.22 6.33 2.80
C THR A 89 -1.74 5.07 3.52
N LYS A 90 -2.50 4.60 4.52
CA LYS A 90 -2.17 3.37 5.28
C LYS A 90 -2.22 2.11 4.41
N THR A 91 -3.25 2.00 3.56
CA THR A 91 -3.43 0.85 2.69
C THR A 91 -2.30 0.75 1.67
N MET A 92 -1.95 1.86 1.03
CA MET A 92 -0.83 1.93 0.10
C MET A 92 0.48 1.50 0.75
N LEU A 93 0.77 2.00 1.96
CA LEU A 93 1.98 1.63 2.68
C LEU A 93 1.98 0.14 3.04
N CYS A 94 0.91 -0.36 3.66
CA CYS A 94 0.78 -1.76 4.05
C CYS A 94 1.03 -2.71 2.86
N LEU A 95 0.41 -2.42 1.70
CA LEU A 95 0.58 -3.25 0.50
C LEU A 95 2.03 -3.29 0.00
N GLN A 96 2.79 -2.20 0.16
CA GLN A 96 4.20 -2.15 -0.24
C GLN A 96 5.09 -2.85 0.78
N GLU A 97 4.83 -2.65 2.08
CA GLU A 97 5.56 -3.29 3.18
C GLU A 97 5.47 -4.82 3.12
N GLU A 98 4.29 -5.38 2.84
CA GLU A 98 4.11 -6.83 2.65
C GLU A 98 4.96 -7.40 1.50
N LEU A 99 5.38 -6.55 0.56
CA LEU A 99 6.19 -6.93 -0.61
C LEU A 99 7.68 -6.63 -0.45
N VAL A 100 8.11 -5.97 0.63
CA VAL A 100 9.53 -5.70 0.92
C VAL A 100 10.39 -6.98 0.90
N PRO A 101 9.95 -8.13 1.47
CA PRO A 101 10.75 -9.37 1.40
C PRO A 101 11.06 -9.84 -0.04
N PHE A 102 10.29 -9.39 -1.02
CA PHE A 102 10.45 -9.74 -2.43
C PHE A 102 11.43 -8.81 -3.17
N THR A 103 11.89 -7.71 -2.56
CA THR A 103 12.82 -6.78 -3.22
C THR A 103 14.28 -7.25 -3.15
N ASN A 104 14.67 -7.96 -2.09
CA ASN A 104 16.09 -8.28 -1.79
C ASN A 104 16.36 -9.75 -1.37
N GLY A 105 15.45 -10.69 -1.69
CA GLY A 105 15.60 -12.11 -1.35
C GLY A 105 16.68 -12.88 -2.17
N PRO A 106 17.04 -14.12 -1.76
CA PRO A 106 18.12 -14.89 -2.38
C PRO A 106 17.85 -15.31 -3.83
N GLU A 107 16.59 -15.45 -4.25
CA GLU A 107 16.19 -15.62 -5.67
C GLU A 107 14.79 -15.00 -5.89
N PRO A 108 14.53 -14.28 -6.99
CA PRO A 108 13.19 -13.80 -7.31
C PRO A 108 12.28 -14.98 -7.63
N GLN A 109 11.09 -15.01 -7.03
CA GLN A 109 10.01 -15.89 -7.44
C GLN A 109 9.58 -15.59 -8.89
N THR A 110 8.72 -16.42 -9.50
CA THR A 110 8.13 -16.07 -10.79
C THR A 110 7.18 -14.88 -10.69
N CYS A 111 6.95 -14.18 -11.81
CA CYS A 111 5.95 -13.11 -11.88
C CYS A 111 4.55 -13.56 -11.48
N SER A 112 4.19 -14.82 -11.75
CA SER A 112 2.91 -15.41 -11.36
C SER A 112 2.81 -15.59 -9.85
N GLU A 113 3.86 -16.13 -9.21
CA GLU A 113 3.91 -16.32 -7.76
C GLU A 113 3.89 -14.99 -7.02
N LEU A 114 4.65 -13.99 -7.50
CA LEU A 114 4.62 -12.63 -6.96
C LEU A 114 3.20 -12.05 -7.04
N LYS A 115 2.54 -12.14 -8.20
CA LYS A 115 1.17 -11.66 -8.40
C LYS A 115 0.21 -12.34 -7.42
N GLN A 116 0.24 -13.67 -7.31
CA GLN A 116 -0.65 -14.41 -6.42
C GLN A 116 -0.44 -14.05 -4.97
N TYR A 117 0.82 -13.88 -4.53
CA TYR A 117 1.12 -13.45 -3.17
C TYR A 117 0.57 -12.04 -2.93
N ALA A 118 0.91 -11.10 -3.81
CA ALA A 118 0.52 -9.70 -3.64
C ALA A 118 -0.99 -9.49 -3.62
N LEU A 119 -1.75 -10.22 -4.44
CA LEU A 119 -3.22 -10.10 -4.42
C LEU A 119 -3.83 -10.61 -3.11
N ARG A 120 -3.22 -11.61 -2.45
CA ARG A 120 -3.70 -12.15 -1.17
C ARG A 120 -3.56 -11.18 0.00
N THR A 121 -2.63 -10.21 -0.06
CA THR A 121 -2.41 -9.26 1.05
C THR A 121 -3.46 -8.14 1.10
N HIS A 122 -4.22 -7.92 0.01
CA HIS A 122 -5.11 -6.76 -0.11
C HIS A 122 -6.22 -6.74 0.94
N ALA A 123 -6.88 -7.89 1.17
CA ALA A 123 -7.97 -7.98 2.14
C ALA A 123 -7.51 -7.58 3.55
N GLU A 124 -6.38 -8.13 3.99
CA GLU A 124 -5.82 -7.85 5.30
C GLU A 124 -5.38 -6.39 5.42
N CYS A 125 -4.66 -5.85 4.43
CA CYS A 125 -4.24 -4.45 4.45
C CYS A 125 -5.41 -3.46 4.47
N TYR A 126 -6.52 -3.78 3.79
CA TYR A 126 -7.73 -2.93 3.80
C TYR A 126 -8.34 -2.87 5.19
N VAL A 127 -8.44 -4.04 5.87
CA VAL A 127 -8.95 -4.13 7.25
C VAL A 127 -8.03 -3.44 8.24
N ARG A 128 -6.73 -3.76 8.21
CA ARG A 128 -5.72 -3.16 9.10
C ARG A 128 -5.67 -1.64 8.97
N SER A 129 -5.97 -1.13 7.77
CA SER A 129 -6.03 0.31 7.51
C SER A 129 -7.34 0.97 7.96
N GLY A 130 -8.36 0.20 8.34
CA GLY A 130 -9.61 0.70 8.90
C GLY A 130 -10.79 0.79 7.94
N VAL A 131 -10.84 -0.01 6.86
CA VAL A 131 -11.93 0.06 5.86
C VAL A 131 -13.33 -0.06 6.48
N CYS A 132 -13.49 -0.90 7.52
CA CYS A 132 -14.79 -1.10 8.18
C CYS A 132 -15.32 0.14 8.91
N THR A 133 -14.46 1.13 9.19
CA THR A 133 -14.83 2.37 9.91
C THR A 133 -14.97 3.58 8.99
N LEU A 134 -14.81 3.37 7.68
CA LEU A 134 -14.98 4.45 6.71
C LEU A 134 -16.44 4.84 6.54
N PRO A 135 -16.72 6.12 6.26
CA PRO A 135 -18.06 6.56 5.95
C PRO A 135 -18.51 5.99 4.59
N ILE A 136 -19.83 5.79 4.43
CA ILE A 136 -20.40 5.10 3.25
C ILE A 136 -20.00 5.77 1.93
N GLU A 137 -19.88 7.11 1.89
CA GLU A 137 -19.48 7.83 0.68
C GLU A 137 -18.08 7.43 0.18
N ASP A 138 -17.20 6.99 1.07
CA ASP A 138 -15.85 6.54 0.69
C ASP A 138 -15.87 5.12 0.13
N TRP A 139 -16.80 4.26 0.57
CA TRP A 139 -16.99 2.94 -0.02
C TRP A 139 -17.34 3.00 -1.52
N GLY A 140 -18.20 3.96 -1.90
CA GLY A 140 -18.51 4.20 -3.32
C GLY A 140 -17.27 4.58 -4.13
N LYS A 141 -16.41 5.45 -3.59
CA LYS A 141 -15.16 5.88 -4.24
C LYS A 141 -14.13 4.74 -4.31
N ILE A 142 -14.07 3.88 -3.29
CA ILE A 142 -13.20 2.68 -3.30
C ILE A 142 -13.63 1.76 -4.44
N LEU A 143 -14.93 1.51 -4.63
CA LEU A 143 -15.43 0.71 -5.74
C LEU A 143 -15.08 1.31 -7.10
N GLU A 144 -15.08 2.63 -7.26
CA GLU A 144 -14.60 3.30 -8.48
C GLU A 144 -13.11 3.05 -8.74
N ILE A 145 -12.29 2.89 -7.70
CA ILE A 145 -10.87 2.56 -7.81
C ILE A 145 -10.69 1.10 -8.26
N VAL A 146 -11.25 0.15 -7.52
CA VAL A 146 -10.93 -1.29 -7.68
C VAL A 146 -11.89 -2.06 -8.58
N GLY A 147 -13.08 -1.53 -8.87
CA GLY A 147 -14.15 -2.20 -9.62
C GLY A 147 -13.70 -2.89 -10.90
N PRO A 148 -12.91 -2.24 -11.78
CA PRO A 148 -12.40 -2.90 -12.98
C PRO A 148 -11.57 -4.15 -12.70
N ALA A 149 -10.74 -4.17 -11.64
CA ALA A 149 -9.97 -5.35 -11.26
C ALA A 149 -10.85 -6.46 -10.66
N LEU A 150 -11.89 -6.09 -9.90
CA LEU A 150 -12.85 -7.04 -9.35
C LEU A 150 -13.58 -7.82 -10.45
N ILE A 151 -13.89 -7.14 -11.57
CA ILE A 151 -14.57 -7.76 -12.72
C ILE A 151 -13.62 -8.66 -13.52
N SER A 152 -12.37 -8.25 -13.70
CA SER A 152 -11.42 -8.99 -14.51
C SER A 152 -10.78 -10.18 -13.80
N GLU A 153 -10.66 -10.15 -12.47
CA GLU A 153 -9.94 -11.17 -11.68
C GLU A 153 -10.69 -11.54 -10.38
N PRO A 154 -11.97 -11.94 -10.44
CA PRO A 154 -12.84 -12.09 -9.26
C PRO A 154 -12.33 -13.11 -8.23
N GLU A 155 -11.69 -14.19 -8.68
CA GLU A 155 -11.11 -15.23 -7.83
C GLU A 155 -10.00 -14.69 -6.92
N ASN A 156 -9.29 -13.64 -7.33
CA ASN A 156 -8.21 -13.03 -6.57
C ASN A 156 -8.71 -12.12 -5.43
N PHE A 157 -10.01 -11.86 -5.37
CA PHE A 157 -10.63 -10.94 -4.42
C PHE A 157 -11.70 -11.59 -3.53
N LYS A 158 -11.94 -12.90 -3.65
CA LYS A 158 -12.97 -13.60 -2.87
C LYS A 158 -12.87 -13.34 -1.36
N SER A 159 -11.67 -13.49 -0.79
CA SER A 159 -11.43 -13.23 0.63
C SER A 159 -11.62 -11.76 1.01
N ALA A 160 -11.31 -10.83 0.10
CA ALA A 160 -11.57 -9.40 0.30
C ALA A 160 -13.07 -9.09 0.38
N PHE A 161 -13.90 -9.78 -0.42
CA PHE A 161 -15.35 -9.65 -0.35
C PHE A 161 -15.98 -10.26 0.90
N GLU A 162 -15.51 -11.43 1.35
CA GLU A 162 -15.97 -12.03 2.60
C GLU A 162 -15.70 -11.08 3.77
N THR A 163 -14.49 -10.54 3.81
CA THR A 163 -14.05 -9.57 4.82
C THR A 163 -14.82 -8.24 4.76
N ALA A 164 -15.01 -7.68 3.56
CA ALA A 164 -15.83 -6.48 3.37
C ALA A 164 -17.31 -6.73 3.74
N GLY A 165 -17.84 -7.92 3.45
CA GLY A 165 -19.17 -8.34 3.86
C GLY A 165 -19.33 -8.35 5.37
N ASP A 166 -18.31 -8.78 6.11
CA ASP A 166 -18.33 -8.73 7.57
C ASP A 166 -18.22 -7.30 8.13
N CYS A 167 -17.48 -6.39 7.47
CA CYS A 167 -17.53 -4.96 7.79
C CYS A 167 -18.95 -4.37 7.61
N VAL A 168 -19.64 -4.74 6.52
CA VAL A 168 -21.01 -4.27 6.25
C VAL A 168 -22.00 -4.83 7.27
N LYS A 169 -21.86 -6.10 7.67
CA LYS A 169 -22.65 -6.69 8.77
C LYS A 169 -22.44 -5.93 10.07
N LEU A 170 -21.20 -5.56 10.40
CA LEU A 170 -20.88 -4.75 11.58
C LEU A 170 -21.60 -3.39 11.54
N TYR A 171 -21.62 -2.73 10.38
CA TYR A 171 -22.32 -1.47 10.19
C TYR A 171 -23.84 -1.60 10.36
N ILE A 172 -24.45 -2.63 9.76
CA ILE A 172 -25.88 -2.94 9.93
C ILE A 172 -26.21 -3.22 11.40
N TRP A 173 -25.34 -3.93 12.12
CA TRP A 173 -25.52 -4.21 13.55
C TRP A 173 -25.42 -2.94 14.41
N LEU A 174 -24.43 -2.06 14.15
CA LEU A 174 -24.27 -0.79 14.87
C LEU A 174 -25.46 0.15 14.64
N LEU A 175 -25.91 0.30 13.39
CA LEU A 175 -27.11 1.07 13.08
C LEU A 175 -28.34 0.44 13.72
N GLY A 176 -28.47 -0.90 13.63
CA GLY A 176 -29.51 -1.66 14.31
C GLY A 176 -29.55 -1.32 15.80
N LYS A 177 -28.43 -1.39 16.53
CA LYS A 177 -28.35 -1.00 17.94
C LYS A 177 -28.77 0.45 18.22
N ILE A 178 -28.42 1.39 17.33
CA ILE A 178 -28.78 2.81 17.46
C ILE A 178 -30.30 3.00 17.27
N PHE A 179 -30.90 2.34 16.27
CA PHE A 179 -32.34 2.41 16.00
C PHE A 179 -33.19 1.56 16.97
N HIS A 180 -32.67 0.44 17.46
CA HIS A 180 -33.34 -0.47 18.41
C HIS A 180 -33.40 0.09 19.84
N ARG A 181 -32.64 1.15 20.14
CA ARG A 181 -32.82 1.95 21.37
C ARG A 181 -34.09 2.82 21.32
N SER A 182 -34.71 2.97 20.14
CA SER A 182 -35.91 3.77 19.93
C SER A 182 -37.19 2.97 19.70
N THR A 183 -37.12 1.67 19.40
CA THR A 183 -38.31 0.81 19.27
C THR A 183 -38.05 -0.57 19.87
N SER A 184 -38.67 -0.82 21.02
CA SER A 184 -38.86 -2.17 21.55
C SER A 184 -39.82 -2.96 20.66
N SER A 185 -39.56 -4.27 20.55
CA SER A 185 -40.37 -5.33 19.93
C SER A 185 -40.32 -5.49 18.41
N LEU A 186 -39.25 -6.11 17.88
CA LEU A 186 -39.38 -7.14 16.85
C LEU A 186 -38.43 -8.29 17.17
N ASP A 187 -38.93 -9.51 16.96
CA ASP A 187 -38.40 -10.80 17.43
C ASP A 187 -36.98 -11.10 16.88
N VAL A 188 -36.05 -11.41 17.79
CA VAL A 188 -34.60 -11.53 17.53
C VAL A 188 -34.20 -12.95 17.12
N ASN A 189 -35.14 -13.90 17.07
CA ASN A 189 -34.81 -15.31 16.85
C ASN A 189 -34.67 -15.74 15.39
N GLU A 190 -34.95 -14.88 14.40
CA GLU A 190 -34.81 -15.25 12.98
C GLU A 190 -33.46 -14.88 12.35
N PHE A 191 -32.62 -14.07 13.02
CA PHE A 191 -31.38 -13.53 12.43
C PHE A 191 -30.08 -14.15 12.98
N LEU A 192 -30.16 -15.23 13.76
CA LEU A 192 -29.00 -15.89 14.38
C LEU A 192 -28.48 -17.12 13.63
N GLN A 193 -28.87 -17.33 12.38
CA GLN A 193 -28.21 -18.34 11.55
C GLN A 193 -27.10 -17.69 10.70
N PRO A 194 -25.83 -18.13 10.82
CA PRO A 194 -24.78 -17.68 9.93
C PRO A 194 -25.13 -18.05 8.48
N PRO A 195 -24.91 -17.16 7.50
CA PRO A 195 -25.08 -17.52 6.09
C PRO A 195 -23.95 -18.48 5.72
N GLY A 196 -24.32 -19.75 5.53
CA GLY A 196 -23.40 -20.85 5.26
C GLY A 196 -23.18 -21.70 6.50
N GLY A 197 -23.76 -22.90 6.50
CA GLY A 197 -23.60 -23.91 7.56
C GLY A 197 -22.19 -24.50 7.63
N ALA A 198 -21.18 -23.67 7.89
CA ALA A 198 -19.85 -24.10 8.28
C ALA A 198 -19.84 -24.41 9.78
N ARG A 199 -19.38 -25.61 10.14
CA ARG A 199 -19.18 -25.98 11.55
C ARG A 199 -17.77 -25.55 11.97
N ILE A 200 -17.60 -25.32 13.27
CA ILE A 200 -16.34 -24.89 13.91
C ILE A 200 -15.13 -25.81 13.57
N GLY A 201 -15.36 -27.03 13.06
CA GLY A 201 -14.32 -27.98 12.64
C GLY A 201 -13.75 -27.78 11.21
N ASP A 202 -14.26 -26.86 10.41
CA ASP A 202 -13.80 -26.68 9.01
C ASP A 202 -12.50 -25.83 8.89
N TRP A 203 -11.90 -25.43 10.02
CA TRP A 203 -10.75 -24.51 10.10
C TRP A 203 -9.41 -25.16 10.50
N GLU A 204 -9.32 -26.50 10.62
CA GLU A 204 -8.08 -27.19 11.04
C GLU A 204 -6.97 -27.30 9.97
N GLY A 205 -7.00 -26.47 8.93
CA GLY A 205 -6.02 -26.51 7.82
C GLY A 205 -5.12 -25.29 7.64
N TRP A 206 -5.31 -24.21 8.42
CA TRP A 206 -4.53 -22.97 8.29
C TRP A 206 -3.47 -22.87 9.41
N THR A 207 -2.46 -23.74 9.38
CA THR A 207 -1.22 -23.57 10.16
C THR A 207 -0.21 -22.74 9.36
N GLY A 208 -0.63 -21.55 8.93
CA GLY A 208 0.29 -20.49 8.52
C GLY A 208 0.77 -19.75 9.76
N SER A 209 1.94 -20.17 10.28
CA SER A 209 2.80 -19.50 11.27
C SER A 209 2.27 -18.21 11.93
N ARG A 210 1.33 -18.33 12.88
CA ARG A 210 1.12 -17.28 13.89
C ARG A 210 2.16 -17.47 14.99
N GLN A 211 3.21 -16.66 14.99
CA GLN A 211 3.81 -16.32 16.28
C GLN A 211 2.82 -15.41 17.02
N PRO A 212 2.48 -15.71 18.27
CA PRO A 212 1.59 -14.85 19.05
C PRO A 212 2.29 -13.52 19.32
N VAL A 213 1.68 -12.43 18.89
CA VAL A 213 2.03 -11.07 19.35
C VAL A 213 1.58 -10.94 20.80
N ASP A 214 2.55 -10.71 21.68
CA ASP A 214 2.34 -10.47 23.11
C ASP A 214 1.75 -9.08 23.32
N LEU A 215 0.53 -9.03 23.87
CA LEU A 215 -0.23 -7.81 24.14
C LEU A 215 0.02 -7.24 25.55
N THR A 216 1.08 -7.67 26.25
CA THR A 216 1.40 -7.13 27.58
C THR A 216 2.04 -5.72 27.59
N TYR A 217 2.16 -5.06 26.43
CA TYR A 217 2.69 -3.69 26.33
C TYR A 217 1.84 -2.75 25.47
N ILE A 218 0.54 -2.65 25.78
CA ILE A 218 -0.30 -1.48 25.45
C ILE A 218 -0.98 -1.00 26.72
#